data_AF-A0A2H6N334-F1
#
_entry.id   AF-A0A2H6N334-F1
#
_cell.length_a   1.000
_cell.length_b   1.000
_cell.length_c   1.000
_cell.angle_alpha   90.00
_cell.angle_beta   90.00
_cell.angle_gamma   90.00
#
_symmetry.space_group_name_H-M   'P 1'
#
loop_
_entity.id
_entity.type
_entity.pdbx_description
1 polymer ?
#
loop_
_entity_poly.entity_id
_entity_poly.type
_entity_poly.pdbx_seq_one_letter_code
_entity_poly.pdbx_strand_id
1 'polypeptide(L)'
;KLKDQQEREIAHILLDCCLQEKTYNPFYAYLSAKFCEYEKRFQITFQFSIWDKIRDLGSLSTTAFSNLVKLVTHLLKTKWLSLTVFKVIEFSDLDKPKVQFLRQVLSALFLETEQEVLNHIFEKLADNPKLGMLHEGLKLFLTHFLMKNTQAHPDIKEGGLLKDKIDLVTQTLKAKESKVKL
;
A
#
# COMPACT_ATOMS: atom_id res chain seq x y z
N LYS A 1 -1.23 -18.12 -27.72
CA LYS A 1 -0.48 -17.21 -26.82
C LYS A 1 -0.98 -15.79 -27.07
N LEU A 2 -1.33 -15.02 -26.04
CA LEU A 2 -1.79 -13.63 -26.22
C LEU A 2 -0.61 -12.76 -26.72
N LYS A 3 -0.92 -11.65 -27.39
CA LYS A 3 0.11 -10.66 -27.76
C LYS A 3 0.50 -9.83 -26.53
N ASP A 4 1.73 -9.32 -26.50
CA ASP A 4 2.24 -8.54 -25.36
C ASP A 4 1.35 -7.37 -24.94
N GLN A 5 0.73 -6.68 -25.89
CA GLN A 5 -0.24 -5.61 -25.60
C GLN A 5 -1.48 -6.16 -24.90
N GLN A 6 -2.03 -7.28 -25.38
CA GLN A 6 -3.24 -7.88 -24.82
C GLN A 6 -3.01 -8.40 -23.40
N GLU A 7 -1.80 -8.88 -23.10
CA GLU A 7 -1.45 -9.30 -21.74
C GLU A 7 -1.44 -8.12 -20.76
N ARG A 8 -1.02 -6.92 -21.18
CA ARG A 8 -1.08 -5.72 -20.34
C ARG A 8 -2.52 -5.30 -20.05
N GLU A 9 -3.40 -5.39 -21.05
CA GLU A 9 -4.84 -5.08 -20.88
C GLU A 9 -5.50 -5.91 -19.78
N ILE A 10 -5.02 -7.14 -19.52
CA ILE A 10 -5.57 -7.97 -18.43
C ILE A 10 -5.49 -7.26 -17.08
N ALA A 11 -4.33 -6.66 -16.75
CA ALA A 11 -4.16 -5.95 -15.48
C ALA A 11 -5.07 -4.72 -15.39
N HIS A 12 -5.23 -3.99 -16.50
CA HIS A 12 -6.13 -2.84 -16.58
C HIS A 12 -7.59 -3.26 -16.39
N ILE A 13 -8.05 -4.28 -17.11
CA ILE A 13 -9.42 -4.81 -17.01
C ILE A 13 -9.69 -5.33 -15.60
N LEU A 14 -8.78 -6.10 -15.00
CA LEU A 14 -8.96 -6.60 -13.63
C LEU A 14 -9.08 -5.47 -12.61
N LEU A 15 -8.24 -4.44 -12.72
CA LEU A 15 -8.33 -3.28 -11.86
C LEU A 15 -9.66 -2.53 -12.06
N ASP A 16 -10.01 -2.20 -13.30
CA ASP A 16 -11.23 -1.45 -13.59
C ASP A 16 -12.50 -2.19 -13.17
N CYS A 17 -12.58 -3.51 -13.41
CA CYS A 17 -13.68 -4.34 -12.92
C CYS A 17 -13.74 -4.34 -11.39
N CYS A 18 -12.60 -4.51 -10.71
CA CYS A 18 -12.55 -4.49 -9.24
C CYS A 18 -13.07 -3.16 -8.66
N LEU A 19 -12.76 -2.03 -9.31
CA LEU A 19 -13.21 -0.71 -8.85
C LEU A 19 -14.71 -0.45 -9.14
N GLN A 20 -15.29 -1.11 -10.15
CA GLN A 20 -16.71 -0.98 -10.50
C GLN A 20 -17.63 -1.88 -9.67
N GLU A 21 -17.10 -2.87 -8.96
CA GLU A 21 -17.89 -3.74 -8.09
C GLU A 21 -18.62 -2.94 -7.00
N LYS A 22 -19.91 -3.26 -6.77
CA LYS A 22 -20.70 -2.63 -5.70
C LYS A 22 -20.15 -2.95 -4.31
N THR A 23 -19.59 -4.14 -4.15
CA THR A 23 -18.94 -4.62 -2.94
C THR A 23 -17.63 -5.28 -3.34
N TYR A 24 -16.55 -4.94 -2.62
CA TYR A 24 -15.24 -5.54 -2.87
C TYR A 24 -15.31 -7.07 -2.96
N ASN A 25 -14.88 -7.61 -4.10
CA ASN A 25 -14.78 -9.04 -4.34
C ASN A 25 -13.30 -9.47 -4.24
N PRO A 26 -12.91 -10.26 -3.22
CA PRO A 26 -11.53 -10.71 -3.03
C PRO A 26 -10.95 -11.48 -4.23
N PHE A 27 -11.80 -12.05 -5.10
CA PHE A 27 -11.40 -12.72 -6.32
C PHE A 27 -10.37 -11.92 -7.14
N TYR A 28 -10.59 -10.61 -7.31
CA TYR A 28 -9.69 -9.78 -8.11
C TYR A 28 -8.28 -9.70 -7.51
N ALA A 29 -8.15 -9.70 -6.19
CA ALA A 29 -6.85 -9.66 -5.54
C ALA A 29 -6.11 -11.00 -5.66
N TYR A 30 -6.81 -12.13 -5.46
CA TYR A 30 -6.23 -13.46 -5.67
C TYR A 30 -5.83 -13.69 -7.14
N LEU A 31 -6.66 -13.24 -8.08
CA LEU A 31 -6.36 -13.38 -9.49
C LEU A 31 -5.19 -12.48 -9.92
N SER A 32 -5.15 -11.23 -9.44
CA SER A 32 -4.02 -10.32 -9.68
C SER A 32 -2.71 -10.90 -9.13
N ALA A 33 -2.75 -11.50 -7.93
CA ALA A 33 -1.63 -12.23 -7.35
C ALA A 33 -1.16 -13.39 -8.25
N LYS A 34 -2.08 -14.18 -8.82
CA LYS A 34 -1.73 -15.25 -9.77
C LYS A 34 -1.09 -14.76 -11.06
N PHE A 35 -1.51 -13.61 -11.59
CA PHE A 35 -0.84 -13.01 -12.73
C PHE A 35 0.57 -12.50 -12.37
N CYS A 36 0.72 -11.87 -11.20
CA CYS A 36 2.02 -11.45 -10.68
C CYS A 36 2.98 -12.61 -10.41
N GLU A 37 2.45 -13.79 -10.05
CA GLU A 37 3.19 -15.04 -9.89
C GLU A 37 3.60 -15.62 -11.25
N TYR A 38 2.68 -15.59 -12.20
CA TYR A 38 2.89 -16.12 -13.55
C TYR A 38 4.02 -15.38 -14.29
N GLU A 39 4.02 -14.04 -14.26
CA GLU A 39 5.01 -13.26 -14.97
C GLU A 39 5.24 -11.87 -14.31
N LYS A 40 6.51 -11.44 -14.21
CA LYS A 40 6.91 -10.25 -13.42
C LYS A 40 6.43 -8.92 -14.01
N ARG A 41 6.29 -8.81 -15.34
CA ARG A 41 5.74 -7.61 -15.99
C ARG A 41 4.30 -7.34 -15.57
N PHE A 42 3.53 -8.33 -15.11
CA PHE A 42 2.22 -8.05 -14.47
C PHE A 42 2.35 -7.20 -13.21
N GLN A 43 3.35 -7.43 -12.36
CA GLN A 43 3.57 -6.59 -11.17
C GLN A 43 3.82 -5.13 -11.57
N ILE A 44 4.62 -4.92 -12.62
CA ILE A 44 4.93 -3.60 -13.16
C ILE A 44 3.67 -2.95 -13.73
N THR A 45 2.89 -3.68 -14.53
CA THR A 45 1.64 -3.16 -15.12
C THR A 45 0.64 -2.80 -14.03
N PHE A 46 0.40 -3.66 -13.05
CA PHE A 46 -0.48 -3.35 -11.91
C PHE A 46 0.01 -2.13 -11.14
N GLN A 47 1.31 -2.00 -10.89
CA GLN A 47 1.86 -0.83 -10.21
C GLN A 47 1.56 0.47 -10.98
N PHE A 48 1.77 0.49 -12.30
CA PHE A 48 1.45 1.66 -13.11
C PHE A 48 -0.06 1.95 -13.15
N SER A 49 -0.89 0.93 -13.35
CA SER A 49 -2.36 1.11 -13.34
C SER A 49 -2.85 1.64 -12.00
N ILE A 50 -2.30 1.15 -10.88
CA ILE A 50 -2.63 1.66 -9.54
C ILE A 50 -2.11 3.09 -9.35
N TRP A 51 -0.92 3.42 -9.87
CA TRP A 51 -0.42 4.79 -9.84
C TRP A 51 -1.35 5.78 -10.52
N ASP A 52 -1.91 5.41 -11.67
CA ASP A 52 -2.88 6.25 -12.36
C ASP A 52 -4.13 6.49 -11.51
N LYS A 53 -4.64 5.44 -10.85
CA LYS A 53 -5.77 5.60 -9.90
C LYS A 53 -5.39 6.40 -8.65
N ILE A 54 -4.15 6.30 -8.15
CA ILE A 54 -3.68 7.10 -7.00
C ILE A 54 -3.58 8.59 -7.35
N ARG A 55 -3.15 8.93 -8.57
CA ARG A 55 -3.11 10.33 -9.03
C ARG A 55 -4.51 10.94 -9.12
N ASP A 56 -5.50 10.10 -9.42
CA ASP A 56 -6.89 10.50 -9.64
C ASP A 56 -7.84 10.11 -8.48
N LEU A 57 -7.33 9.95 -7.25
CA LEU A 57 -8.15 9.54 -6.10
C LEU A 57 -9.36 10.46 -5.86
N GLY A 58 -9.24 11.74 -6.17
CA GLY A 58 -10.30 12.74 -5.98
C GLY A 58 -11.50 12.56 -6.91
N SER A 59 -11.35 11.84 -8.03
CA SER A 59 -12.44 11.57 -8.97
C SER A 59 -13.19 10.26 -8.67
N LEU A 60 -12.59 9.38 -7.86
CA LEU A 60 -13.15 8.06 -7.58
C LEU A 60 -14.42 8.17 -6.72
N SER A 61 -15.41 7.34 -7.04
CA SER A 61 -16.55 7.13 -6.14
C SER A 61 -16.08 6.54 -4.81
N THR A 62 -16.85 6.73 -3.74
CA THR A 62 -16.55 6.16 -2.42
C THR A 62 -16.37 4.65 -2.47
N THR A 63 -17.18 3.96 -3.28
CA THR A 63 -17.09 2.51 -3.48
C THR A 63 -15.80 2.12 -4.19
N ALA A 64 -15.47 2.79 -5.31
CA ALA A 64 -14.24 2.54 -6.05
C ALA A 64 -13.00 2.80 -5.17
N PHE A 65 -13.00 3.90 -4.42
CA PHE A 65 -11.95 4.21 -3.46
C PHE A 65 -11.79 3.09 -2.42
N SER A 66 -12.89 2.60 -1.82
CA SER A 66 -12.85 1.51 -0.83
C SER A 66 -12.34 0.20 -1.44
N ASN A 67 -12.75 -0.12 -2.67
CA ASN A 67 -12.29 -1.31 -3.38
C ASN A 67 -10.78 -1.22 -3.69
N LEU A 68 -10.30 -0.03 -4.11
CA LEU A 68 -8.88 0.21 -4.37
C LEU A 68 -8.05 0.02 -3.09
N VAL A 69 -8.50 0.58 -1.96
CA VAL A 69 -7.85 0.39 -0.65
C VAL A 69 -7.68 -1.09 -0.34
N LYS A 70 -8.76 -1.88 -0.43
CA LYS A 70 -8.74 -3.32 -0.11
C LYS A 70 -7.84 -4.11 -1.06
N LEU A 71 -7.87 -3.79 -2.36
CA LEU A 71 -7.00 -4.41 -3.36
C LEU A 71 -5.52 -4.13 -3.07
N VAL A 72 -5.16 -2.87 -2.85
CA VAL A 72 -3.77 -2.47 -2.58
C VAL A 72 -3.28 -3.08 -1.27
N THR A 73 -4.08 -3.05 -0.20
CA THR A 73 -3.75 -3.71 1.07
C THR A 73 -3.47 -5.19 0.87
N HIS A 74 -4.32 -5.90 0.11
CA HIS A 74 -4.11 -7.32 -0.16
C HIS A 74 -2.81 -7.58 -0.93
N LEU A 75 -2.53 -6.81 -1.98
CA LEU A 75 -1.33 -6.98 -2.81
C LEU A 75 -0.04 -6.64 -2.03
N LEU A 76 -0.11 -5.70 -1.08
CA LEU A 76 1.00 -5.38 -0.18
C LEU A 76 1.26 -6.50 0.83
N LYS A 77 0.24 -6.99 1.54
CA LYS A 77 0.42 -8.03 2.57
C LYS A 77 0.88 -9.37 1.98
N THR A 78 0.46 -9.66 0.74
CA THR A 78 0.89 -10.84 -0.02
C THR A 78 2.22 -10.62 -0.76
N LYS A 79 2.84 -9.43 -0.64
CA LYS A 79 4.14 -9.07 -1.22
C LYS A 79 4.21 -9.09 -2.76
N TRP A 80 3.06 -9.12 -3.45
CA TRP A 80 2.98 -8.99 -4.91
C TRP A 80 3.19 -7.56 -5.38
N LEU A 81 2.90 -6.59 -4.51
CA LEU A 81 3.35 -5.21 -4.62
C LEU A 81 4.20 -4.84 -3.41
N SER A 82 5.07 -3.85 -3.59
CA SER A 82 5.88 -3.27 -2.53
C SER A 82 5.40 -1.87 -2.17
N LEU A 83 5.90 -1.32 -1.06
CA LEU A 83 5.62 0.06 -0.65
C LEU A 83 6.02 1.11 -1.71
N THR A 84 6.78 0.73 -2.74
CA THR A 84 7.07 1.60 -3.88
C THR A 84 5.82 2.03 -4.66
N VAL A 85 4.68 1.33 -4.48
CA VAL A 85 3.39 1.78 -4.99
C VAL A 85 3.03 3.19 -4.49
N PHE A 86 3.55 3.61 -3.34
CA PHE A 86 3.34 4.95 -2.80
C PHE A 86 4.32 6.00 -3.32
N LYS A 87 5.32 5.66 -4.15
CA LYS A 87 6.26 6.66 -4.71
C LYS A 87 5.58 7.69 -5.60
N VAL A 88 4.39 7.37 -6.13
CA VAL A 88 3.58 8.31 -6.92
C VAL A 88 3.00 9.43 -6.06
N ILE A 89 3.00 9.29 -4.74
CA ILE A 89 2.50 10.29 -3.80
C ILE A 89 3.67 11.19 -3.37
N GLU A 90 3.51 12.49 -3.58
CA GLU A 90 4.41 13.50 -3.05
C GLU A 90 4.04 13.83 -1.60
N PHE A 91 4.86 13.37 -0.64
CA PHE A 91 4.58 13.52 0.79
C PHE A 91 4.74 14.97 1.29
N SER A 92 5.44 15.83 0.56
CA SER A 92 5.53 17.28 0.82
C SER A 92 4.22 18.00 0.57
N ASP A 93 3.34 17.46 -0.30
CA ASP A 93 2.09 18.08 -0.72
C ASP A 93 0.93 17.07 -0.73
N LEU A 94 0.51 16.67 0.47
CA LEU A 94 -0.58 15.73 0.66
C LEU A 94 -1.94 16.44 0.71
N ASP A 95 -2.77 16.18 -0.28
CA ASP A 95 -4.19 16.55 -0.26
C ASP A 95 -5.04 15.57 0.59
N LYS A 96 -6.31 15.96 0.84
CA LYS A 96 -7.23 15.18 1.66
C LYS A 96 -7.46 13.74 1.12
N PRO A 97 -7.72 13.50 -0.18
CA PRO A 97 -7.84 12.15 -0.73
C PRO A 97 -6.60 11.27 -0.52
N LYS A 98 -5.40 11.80 -0.74
CA LYS A 98 -4.14 11.05 -0.55
C LYS A 98 -3.91 10.70 0.92
N VAL A 99 -4.15 11.64 1.85
CA VAL A 99 -4.07 11.36 3.30
C VAL A 99 -5.06 10.28 3.69
N GLN A 100 -6.31 10.36 3.22
CA GLN A 100 -7.33 9.36 3.52
C GLN A 100 -6.93 7.98 2.98
N PHE A 101 -6.40 7.93 1.75
CA PHE A 101 -6.00 6.69 1.10
C PHE A 101 -4.85 6.01 1.84
N LEU A 102 -3.76 6.75 2.09
CA LEU A 102 -2.61 6.26 2.86
C LEU A 102 -3.04 5.77 4.25
N ARG A 103 -3.89 6.53 4.95
CA ARG A 103 -4.40 6.15 6.26
C ARG A 103 -5.15 4.82 6.21
N GLN A 104 -6.11 4.67 5.30
CA GLN A 104 -6.92 3.46 5.23
C GLN A 104 -6.08 2.23 4.80
N VAL A 105 -5.20 2.38 3.79
CA VAL A 105 -4.35 1.27 3.33
C VAL A 105 -3.37 0.85 4.43
N LEU A 106 -2.66 1.80 5.05
CA LEU A 106 -1.68 1.47 6.08
C LEU A 106 -2.35 0.95 7.35
N SER A 107 -3.46 1.52 7.81
CA SER A 107 -4.21 0.97 8.95
C SER A 107 -4.64 -0.48 8.70
N ALA A 108 -5.24 -0.77 7.54
CA ALA A 108 -5.65 -2.12 7.18
C ALA A 108 -4.43 -3.06 7.04
N LEU A 109 -3.34 -2.61 6.42
CA LEU A 109 -2.11 -3.38 6.30
C LEU A 109 -1.57 -3.79 7.67
N PHE A 110 -1.47 -2.87 8.63
CA PHE A 110 -0.95 -3.17 9.96
C PHE A 110 -1.89 -4.06 10.78
N LEU A 111 -3.20 -3.88 10.66
CA LEU A 111 -4.18 -4.70 11.39
C LEU A 111 -4.25 -6.13 10.83
N GLU A 112 -4.30 -6.28 9.50
CA GLU A 112 -4.51 -7.56 8.82
C GLU A 112 -3.24 -8.39 8.59
N THR A 113 -2.06 -7.88 8.96
CA THR A 113 -0.78 -8.53 8.65
C THR A 113 0.00 -8.85 9.92
N GLU A 114 0.59 -10.05 9.95
CA GLU A 114 1.48 -10.47 11.03
C GLU A 114 2.73 -9.60 11.13
N GLN A 115 3.26 -9.46 12.34
CA GLN A 115 4.38 -8.55 12.61
C GLN A 115 5.64 -8.92 11.81
N GLU A 116 5.93 -10.21 11.66
CA GLU A 116 7.09 -10.68 10.89
C GLU A 116 7.00 -10.30 9.42
N VAL A 117 5.79 -10.39 8.85
CA VAL A 117 5.52 -10.01 7.47
C VAL A 117 5.66 -8.50 7.29
N LEU A 118 5.16 -7.70 8.24
CA LEU A 118 5.33 -6.24 8.24
C LEU A 118 6.81 -5.87 8.30
N ASN A 119 7.57 -6.44 9.22
CA ASN A 119 9.01 -6.20 9.34
C ASN A 119 9.71 -6.45 8.00
N HIS A 120 9.43 -7.57 7.34
CA HIS A 120 10.00 -7.88 6.02
C HIS A 120 9.62 -6.87 4.92
N ILE A 121 8.37 -6.38 4.92
CA ILE A 121 7.91 -5.37 3.95
C ILE A 121 8.68 -4.05 4.14
N PHE A 122 8.84 -3.61 5.38
CA PHE A 122 9.49 -2.34 5.71
C PHE A 122 11.03 -2.41 5.70
N GLU A 123 11.62 -3.57 5.98
CA GLU A 123 13.07 -3.79 5.83
C GLU A 123 13.51 -3.63 4.37
N LYS A 124 12.77 -4.20 3.42
CA LYS A 124 13.04 -4.02 1.98
C LYS A 124 12.98 -2.57 1.53
N LEU A 125 12.16 -1.74 2.19
CA LEU A 125 12.11 -0.31 1.95
C LEU A 125 13.37 0.37 2.49
N ALA A 126 13.76 0.06 3.73
CA ALA A 126 14.93 0.65 4.40
C ALA A 126 16.25 0.27 3.72
N ASP A 127 16.37 -0.96 3.20
CA ASP A 127 17.59 -1.45 2.55
C ASP A 127 17.84 -0.85 1.16
N ASN A 128 16.88 -0.09 0.60
CA ASN A 128 17.00 0.49 -0.74
C ASN A 128 17.29 2.01 -0.67
N PRO A 129 18.55 2.46 -0.90
CA PRO A 129 18.92 3.87 -0.77
C PRO A 129 18.19 4.77 -1.79
N LYS A 130 17.71 4.23 -2.91
CA LYS A 130 16.93 4.98 -3.91
C LYS A 130 15.50 5.29 -3.46
N LEU A 131 15.10 4.82 -2.29
CA LEU A 131 13.77 5.04 -1.69
C LEU A 131 13.80 6.01 -0.50
N GLY A 132 14.90 6.74 -0.27
CA GLY A 132 15.05 7.61 0.91
C GLY A 132 13.91 8.61 1.15
N MET A 133 13.41 9.29 0.11
CA MET A 133 12.27 10.20 0.26
C MET A 133 10.98 9.48 0.66
N LEU A 134 10.72 8.32 0.06
CA LEU A 134 9.56 7.50 0.40
C LEU A 134 9.69 6.96 1.83
N HIS A 135 10.89 6.57 2.24
CA HIS A 135 11.19 6.12 3.60
C HIS A 135 10.85 7.21 4.62
N GLU A 136 11.38 8.43 4.47
CA GLU A 136 11.09 9.53 5.39
C GLU A 136 9.61 9.93 5.35
N GLY A 137 9.00 9.98 4.16
CA GLY A 137 7.59 10.28 3.99
C GLY A 137 6.69 9.30 4.75
N LEU A 138 6.92 7.99 4.59
CA LEU A 138 6.17 6.95 5.29
C LEU A 138 6.44 6.97 6.80
N LYS A 139 7.68 7.14 7.23
CA LYS A 139 8.04 7.25 8.66
C LYS A 139 7.34 8.44 9.32
N LEU A 140 7.35 9.62 8.69
CA LEU A 140 6.62 10.80 9.16
C LEU A 140 5.12 10.54 9.19
N PHE A 141 4.57 9.93 8.14
CA PHE A 141 3.14 9.63 8.06
C PHE A 141 2.69 8.68 9.17
N LEU A 142 3.42 7.57 9.38
CA LEU A 142 3.13 6.61 10.44
C LEU A 142 3.15 7.29 11.82
N THR A 143 4.21 8.03 12.12
CA THR A 143 4.40 8.65 13.45
C THR A 143 3.48 9.83 13.74
N HIS A 144 3.13 10.63 12.74
CA HIS A 144 2.38 11.88 12.96
C HIS A 144 0.90 11.77 12.59
N PHE A 145 0.55 10.98 11.57
CA PHE A 145 -0.82 10.88 11.07
C PHE A 145 -1.52 9.61 11.54
N LEU A 146 -0.81 8.49 11.62
CA LEU A 146 -1.43 7.21 11.97
C LEU A 146 -1.45 6.99 13.48
N MET A 147 -0.31 7.17 14.17
CA MET A 147 -0.22 7.01 15.63
C MET A 147 -1.04 8.02 16.43
N LYS A 148 -1.22 9.25 15.94
CA LYS A 148 -2.10 10.22 16.62
C LYS A 148 -3.58 9.87 16.43
N ASN A 149 -3.92 9.21 15.33
CA ASN A 149 -5.29 8.86 14.99
C ASN A 149 -5.74 7.52 15.62
N THR A 150 -4.85 6.69 16.14
CA THR A 150 -5.23 5.45 16.88
C THR A 150 -6.00 5.76 18.15
N GLN A 151 -5.81 6.93 18.76
CA GLN A 151 -6.57 7.36 19.95
C GLN A 151 -8.03 7.68 19.65
N ALA A 152 -8.36 7.95 18.38
CA ALA A 152 -9.72 8.20 17.90
C ALA A 152 -10.36 6.95 17.26
N HIS A 153 -9.71 5.79 17.33
CA HIS A 153 -10.25 4.56 16.76
C HIS A 153 -11.48 4.09 17.56
N PRO A 154 -12.59 3.71 16.90
CA PRO A 154 -13.81 3.29 17.59
C PRO A 154 -13.60 2.01 18.41
N ASP A 155 -12.65 1.16 18.03
CA ASP A 155 -12.20 0.02 18.83
C ASP A 155 -10.85 0.32 19.49
N ILE A 156 -10.87 0.43 20.82
CA ILE A 156 -9.72 0.73 21.68
C ILE A 156 -8.66 -0.38 21.58
N LYS A 157 -9.07 -1.65 21.44
CA LYS A 157 -8.14 -2.79 21.35
C LYS A 157 -7.39 -2.79 20.03
N GLU A 158 -8.11 -2.57 18.92
CA GLU A 158 -7.48 -2.43 17.60
C GLU A 158 -6.57 -1.20 17.55
N GLY A 159 -6.99 -0.09 18.17
CA GLY A 159 -6.17 1.12 18.30
C GLY A 159 -4.85 0.87 19.04
N GLY A 160 -4.87 0.10 20.13
CA GLY A 160 -3.69 -0.33 20.88
C GLY A 160 -2.77 -1.22 20.04
N LEU A 161 -3.32 -2.28 19.45
CA LEU A 161 -2.56 -3.20 18.58
C LEU A 161 -1.90 -2.47 17.40
N LEU A 162 -2.65 -1.58 16.75
CA LEU A 162 -2.14 -0.78 15.64
C LEU A 162 -0.96 0.09 16.09
N LYS A 163 -1.06 0.72 17.25
CA LYS A 163 0.01 1.53 17.83
C LYS A 163 1.27 0.69 18.09
N ASP A 164 1.12 -0.45 18.75
CA ASP A 164 2.26 -1.33 19.10
C ASP A 164 3.01 -1.83 17.86
N LYS A 165 2.26 -2.24 16.82
CA LYS A 165 2.87 -2.67 15.54
C LYS A 165 3.58 -1.52 14.83
N ILE A 166 3.01 -0.30 14.84
CA ILE A 166 3.66 0.89 14.25
C ILE A 166 4.95 1.24 15.00
N ASP A 167 4.94 1.16 16.32
CA ASP A 167 6.12 1.43 17.14
C ASP A 167 7.27 0.48 16.77
N LEU A 168 6.98 -0.82 16.65
CA LEU A 168 7.99 -1.82 16.28
C LEU A 168 8.54 -1.62 14.86
N VAL A 169 7.67 -1.36 13.87
CA VAL A 169 8.13 -1.06 12.50
C VAL A 169 8.97 0.22 12.46
N THR A 170 8.54 1.27 13.17
CA THR A 170 9.25 2.56 13.18
C THR A 170 10.64 2.45 13.83
N GLN A 171 10.78 1.60 14.85
CA GLN A 171 12.09 1.27 15.43
C GLN A 171 13.01 0.60 14.41
N THR A 172 12.49 -0.35 13.62
CA THR A 172 13.24 -1.00 12.53
C THR A 172 13.70 0.01 11.47
N LEU A 173 12.82 0.93 11.06
CA LEU A 173 13.16 2.00 10.11
C LEU A 173 14.27 2.93 10.65
N LYS A 174 14.21 3.32 11.93
CA LYS A 174 15.24 4.16 12.57
C LYS A 174 16.58 3.45 12.72
N ALA A 175 16.59 2.18 13.13
CA ALA A 175 17.81 1.43 13.40
C ALA A 175 18.70 1.23 12.16
N LYS A 176 18.08 1.13 10.97
CA LYS A 176 18.81 0.97 9.71
C LYS A 176 19.29 2.30 9.12
N GLU A 177 18.60 3.40 9.37
CA GLU A 177 19.05 4.76 8.96
C GLU A 177 20.40 5.12 9.59
N SER A 178 20.61 4.74 10.85
CA SER A 178 21.88 4.94 11.56
C SER A 178 23.05 4.14 10.96
N LYS A 179 22.79 3.01 10.28
CA LYS A 179 23.83 2.18 9.64
C LYS A 179 24.21 2.66 8.24
N VAL A 180 23.34 3.41 7.56
CA VAL A 180 23.59 3.94 6.21
C VAL A 180 24.34 5.27 6.25
N LYS A 181 24.33 5.96 7.41
CA LYS A 181 25.04 7.23 7.66
C LYS A 181 26.48 7.06 8.19
N LEU A 182 26.94 5.82 8.37
CA LEU A 182 28.29 5.43 8.80
C LEU A 182 29.02 4.77 7.63
#